data_AF-A0A1V4EHZ5-F1
#
_entry.id   AF-A0A1V4EHZ5-F1
#
_cell.length_a   1.000
_cell.length_b   1.000
_cell.length_c   1.000
_cell.angle_alpha   90.00
_cell.angle_beta   90.00
_cell.angle_gamma   90.00
#
_symmetry.space_group_name_H-M   'P 1'
#
loop_
_entity.id
_entity.type
_entity.pdbx_description
1 polymer ?
#
loop_
_entity_poly.entity_id
_entity_poly.type
_entity_poly.pdbx_seq_one_letter_code
_entity_poly.pdbx_strand_id
1 'polypeptide(L)'
;MPRPLRDVVWAEPGSEEARLLDRTAFTQPAIFAVEVATFRLLEALGVEPSFVAGHSIGEVAAAHVAGVLDLPSAAELIAARGRLMDALPTGGGMLAVGVPEDEAAGLLAEVDGLAVVAAVNGPRSVVVAGEDPALDAVAALAVARGHRTRRLPVSHAFHSPLMDPALGEFRAVLDGLTYGTARIPFVSTVTGEPLDLAGADDWAGYWVEHARRTVRFADGLTRLSALGAGIFVEAGPGTALSAAGRETLGAEATFVPVLGKDDDVEAAVGRLFTAGARLDWDAVFPPGGPRVPLPTYPFQRERHWLAPGGDVPAVAAPAPVSVQAPATVPAPPALSTALPAVPSTGAGERRVIEEVAAVLGFADPGRVDPEATFRDLGLDSLGLVELRDRLNAAFGADLPAAALFSHPTPAALARHLAGGTRADASAAAVRAADDDPVVIVGMGCRFPGGVASPEDLWDLVANGVDAIGEFPADRGWDLAALFDPDPGRPGTSYTRHGGFLRDAAEFDAAFFGMSPREALATDPQQRLLLQVSWE
;
A
#
# COMPACT_ATOMS: atom_id res chain seq x y z
N MET A 1 -4.14 -37.98 4.98
CA MET A 1 -3.90 -38.04 3.52
C MET A 1 -3.20 -39.35 3.15
N PRO A 2 -3.32 -39.86 1.91
CA PRO A 2 -2.73 -41.15 1.51
C PRO A 2 -1.21 -41.12 1.34
N ARG A 3 -0.59 -39.94 1.20
CA ARG A 3 0.87 -39.72 1.17
C ARG A 3 1.22 -38.44 1.94
N PRO A 4 2.45 -38.28 2.46
CA PRO A 4 2.90 -37.02 3.04
C PRO A 4 2.87 -35.89 2.01
N LEU A 5 2.27 -34.74 2.37
CA LEU A 5 2.17 -33.58 1.47
C LEU A 5 3.54 -33.08 1.01
N ARG A 6 4.54 -33.17 1.91
CA ARG A 6 5.92 -32.78 1.63
C ARG A 6 6.56 -33.57 0.51
N ASP A 7 6.25 -34.85 0.41
CA ASP A 7 6.88 -35.67 -0.63
C ASP A 7 6.26 -35.37 -2.00
N VAL A 8 5.02 -34.89 -2.04
CA VAL A 8 4.29 -34.51 -3.27
C VAL A 8 4.68 -33.12 -3.76
N VAL A 9 4.67 -32.12 -2.87
CA VAL A 9 4.94 -30.71 -3.25
C VAL A 9 6.40 -30.50 -3.68
N TRP A 10 7.34 -31.25 -3.11
CA TRP A 10 8.76 -31.17 -3.45
C TRP A 10 9.24 -32.33 -4.33
N ALA A 11 8.31 -33.05 -4.96
CA ALA A 11 8.64 -34.10 -5.92
C ALA A 11 9.34 -33.51 -7.15
N GLU A 12 10.16 -34.33 -7.81
CA GLU A 12 10.82 -33.92 -9.06
C GLU A 12 9.78 -33.58 -10.14
N PRO A 13 9.88 -32.41 -10.81
CA PRO A 13 8.94 -32.03 -11.85
C PRO A 13 8.79 -33.11 -12.93
N GLY A 14 7.55 -33.50 -13.24
CA GLY A 14 7.24 -34.52 -14.24
C GLY A 14 7.20 -35.96 -13.72
N SER A 15 7.60 -36.21 -12.46
CA SER A 15 7.43 -37.50 -11.77
C SER A 15 5.95 -37.85 -11.56
N GLU A 16 5.67 -39.12 -11.25
CA GLU A 16 4.32 -39.57 -10.89
C GLU A 16 3.86 -38.90 -9.59
N GLU A 17 4.76 -38.76 -8.61
CA GLU A 17 4.52 -38.04 -7.36
C GLU A 17 4.14 -36.58 -7.60
N ALA A 18 4.85 -35.86 -8.48
CA ALA A 18 4.53 -34.47 -8.78
C ALA A 18 3.15 -34.30 -9.42
N ARG A 19 2.70 -35.27 -10.24
CA ARG A 19 1.35 -35.26 -10.84
C ARG A 19 0.23 -35.42 -9.82
N LEU A 20 0.52 -35.94 -8.62
CA LEU A 20 -0.48 -35.97 -7.55
C LEU A 20 -0.89 -34.56 -7.12
N LEU A 21 -0.05 -33.54 -7.34
CA LEU A 21 -0.38 -32.16 -7.03
C LEU A 21 -1.54 -31.60 -7.87
N ASP A 22 -1.85 -32.21 -9.03
CA ASP A 22 -3.01 -31.85 -9.85
C ASP A 22 -4.34 -32.45 -9.30
N ARG A 23 -4.26 -33.35 -8.33
CA ARG A 23 -5.44 -33.92 -7.66
C ARG A 23 -5.88 -33.01 -6.53
N THR A 24 -7.17 -32.67 -6.50
CA THR A 24 -7.79 -31.79 -5.51
C THR A 24 -7.45 -32.17 -4.06
N ALA A 25 -7.31 -33.46 -3.77
CA ALA A 25 -6.92 -33.98 -2.45
C ALA A 25 -5.51 -33.55 -1.98
N PHE A 26 -4.61 -33.18 -2.90
CA PHE A 26 -3.28 -32.67 -2.61
C PHE A 26 -3.14 -31.18 -2.94
N THR A 27 -3.80 -30.69 -4.00
CA THR A 27 -3.73 -29.27 -4.40
C THR A 27 -4.22 -28.35 -3.29
N GLN A 28 -5.39 -28.62 -2.68
CA GLN A 28 -5.95 -27.73 -1.67
C GLN A 28 -5.08 -27.65 -0.41
N PRO A 29 -4.63 -28.78 0.19
CA PRO A 29 -3.71 -28.72 1.32
C PRO A 29 -2.34 -28.10 0.97
N ALA A 30 -1.83 -28.31 -0.24
CA ALA A 30 -0.57 -27.70 -0.69
C ALA A 30 -0.66 -26.18 -0.73
N ILE A 31 -1.72 -25.65 -1.36
CA ILE A 31 -1.95 -24.20 -1.44
C ILE A 31 -2.10 -23.63 -0.02
N PHE A 32 -2.93 -24.22 0.82
CA PHE A 32 -3.09 -23.80 2.23
C PHE A 32 -1.74 -23.74 2.96
N ALA A 33 -0.90 -24.77 2.82
CA ALA A 33 0.41 -24.80 3.46
C ALA A 33 1.33 -23.67 2.97
N VAL A 34 1.32 -23.37 1.66
CA VAL A 34 2.10 -22.27 1.08
C VAL A 34 1.56 -20.91 1.50
N GLU A 35 0.24 -20.71 1.52
CA GLU A 35 -0.40 -19.46 1.96
C GLU A 35 -0.06 -19.17 3.43
N VAL A 36 -0.20 -20.16 4.31
CA VAL A 36 0.15 -20.01 5.74
C VAL A 36 1.65 -19.79 5.91
N ALA A 37 2.52 -20.50 5.18
CA ALA A 37 3.97 -20.29 5.27
C ALA A 37 4.37 -18.88 4.79
N THR A 38 3.79 -18.42 3.69
CA THR A 38 3.99 -17.07 3.15
C THR A 38 3.51 -16.01 4.13
N PHE A 39 2.36 -16.23 4.77
CA PHE A 39 1.88 -15.35 5.83
C PHE A 39 2.85 -15.27 7.01
N ARG A 40 3.34 -16.42 7.50
CA ARG A 40 4.30 -16.45 8.63
C ARG A 40 5.64 -15.81 8.27
N LEU A 41 6.05 -15.88 7.01
CA LEU A 41 7.21 -15.14 6.52
C LEU A 41 6.96 -13.63 6.60
N LEU A 42 5.82 -13.14 6.11
CA LEU A 42 5.46 -11.72 6.20
C LEU A 42 5.40 -11.23 7.66
N GLU A 43 4.77 -12.01 8.54
CA GLU A 43 4.68 -11.73 9.98
C GLU A 43 6.08 -11.64 10.61
N ALA A 44 6.99 -12.56 10.26
CA ALA A 44 8.37 -12.52 10.72
C ALA A 44 9.16 -11.31 10.21
N LEU A 45 8.74 -10.68 9.11
CA LEU A 45 9.30 -9.45 8.56
C LEU A 45 8.60 -8.18 9.11
N GLY A 46 7.72 -8.34 10.10
CA GLY A 46 7.03 -7.23 10.77
C GLY A 46 5.79 -6.71 10.02
N VAL A 47 5.27 -7.46 9.04
CA VAL A 47 4.02 -7.10 8.35
C VAL A 47 2.84 -7.54 9.20
N GLU A 48 2.06 -6.57 9.69
CA GLU A 48 0.85 -6.81 10.46
C GLU A 48 -0.40 -6.48 9.61
N PRO A 49 -1.27 -7.47 9.31
CA PRO A 49 -2.49 -7.22 8.54
C PRO A 49 -3.56 -6.53 9.40
N SER A 50 -4.16 -5.46 8.86
CA SER A 50 -5.36 -4.86 9.48
C SER A 50 -6.63 -5.66 9.19
N PHE A 51 -6.65 -6.39 8.07
CA PHE A 51 -7.75 -7.24 7.64
C PHE A 51 -7.22 -8.49 6.96
N VAL A 52 -8.03 -9.54 6.93
CA VAL A 52 -7.81 -10.71 6.08
C VAL A 52 -9.06 -11.08 5.30
N ALA A 53 -8.86 -11.62 4.11
CA ALA A 53 -9.87 -12.26 3.29
C ALA A 53 -9.18 -13.35 2.46
N GLY A 54 -9.96 -14.29 1.92
CA GLY A 54 -9.40 -15.33 1.08
C GLY A 54 -10.35 -15.74 -0.03
N HIS A 55 -9.81 -16.21 -1.15
CA HIS A 55 -10.60 -16.70 -2.27
C HIS A 55 -10.79 -18.21 -2.14
N SER A 56 -12.03 -18.67 -1.92
CA SER A 56 -12.32 -20.10 -1.82
C SER A 56 -11.44 -20.78 -0.76
N ILE A 57 -10.51 -21.66 -1.15
CA ILE A 57 -9.58 -22.31 -0.21
C ILE A 57 -8.74 -21.33 0.62
N GLY A 58 -8.37 -20.18 0.05
CA GLY A 58 -7.58 -19.18 0.77
C GLY A 58 -8.32 -18.60 1.97
N GLU A 59 -9.65 -18.75 2.01
CA GLU A 59 -10.46 -18.32 3.14
C GLU A 59 -10.21 -19.19 4.39
N VAL A 60 -9.82 -20.46 4.21
CA VAL A 60 -9.39 -21.34 5.31
C VAL A 60 -8.05 -20.87 5.89
N ALA A 61 -7.12 -20.45 5.03
CA ALA A 61 -5.85 -19.86 5.47
C ALA A 61 -6.10 -18.53 6.21
N ALA A 62 -6.96 -17.66 5.66
CA ALA A 62 -7.38 -16.41 6.30
C ALA A 62 -8.01 -16.65 7.69
N ALA A 63 -8.90 -17.65 7.81
CA ALA A 63 -9.53 -18.01 9.08
C ALA A 63 -8.50 -18.55 10.10
N HIS A 64 -7.52 -19.33 9.64
CA HIS A 64 -6.44 -19.80 10.51
C HIS A 64 -5.60 -18.63 11.05
N VAL A 65 -5.13 -17.73 10.17
CA VAL A 65 -4.27 -16.62 10.59
C VAL A 65 -5.03 -15.61 11.46
N ALA A 66 -6.33 -15.42 11.22
CA ALA A 66 -7.21 -14.64 12.09
C ALA A 66 -7.43 -15.29 13.47
N GLY A 67 -7.13 -16.58 13.64
CA GLY A 67 -7.32 -17.30 14.91
C GLY A 67 -8.69 -17.98 15.07
N VAL A 68 -9.52 -18.00 14.02
CA VAL A 68 -10.79 -18.75 14.00
C VAL A 68 -10.54 -20.25 13.99
N LEU A 69 -9.51 -20.71 13.29
CA LEU A 69 -9.10 -22.11 13.27
C LEU A 69 -7.67 -22.24 13.81
N ASP A 70 -7.44 -23.18 14.71
CA ASP A 70 -6.08 -23.60 15.01
C ASP A 70 -5.48 -24.38 13.82
N LEU A 71 -4.16 -24.54 13.79
CA LEU A 71 -3.49 -25.18 12.66
C LEU A 71 -3.94 -26.65 12.45
N PRO A 72 -4.09 -27.49 13.50
CA PRO A 72 -4.62 -28.84 13.34
C PRO A 72 -6.03 -28.87 12.74
N SER A 73 -6.94 -28.01 13.20
CA SER A 73 -8.31 -27.96 12.69
C SER A 73 -8.37 -27.43 11.26
N ALA A 74 -7.59 -26.41 10.92
CA ALA A 74 -7.49 -25.90 9.55
C ALA A 74 -6.91 -26.96 8.58
N ALA A 75 -5.89 -27.70 9.04
CA ALA A 75 -5.29 -28.80 8.27
C ALA A 75 -6.27 -29.96 8.07
N GLU A 76 -7.03 -30.34 9.10
CA GLU A 76 -8.07 -31.38 9.00
C GLU A 76 -9.20 -30.94 8.06
N LEU A 77 -9.67 -29.68 8.19
CA LEU A 77 -10.68 -29.10 7.31
C LEU A 77 -10.25 -29.17 5.84
N ILE A 78 -9.06 -28.65 5.51
CA ILE A 78 -8.62 -28.58 4.10
C ILE A 78 -8.32 -29.98 3.54
N ALA A 79 -7.79 -30.89 4.36
CA ALA A 79 -7.56 -32.28 3.95
C ALA A 79 -8.88 -33.04 3.72
N ALA A 80 -9.87 -32.87 4.59
CA ALA A 80 -11.20 -33.45 4.42
C ALA A 80 -11.90 -32.87 3.19
N ARG A 81 -11.92 -31.54 3.04
CA ARG A 81 -12.49 -30.86 1.88
C ARG A 81 -11.87 -31.37 0.58
N GLY A 82 -10.54 -31.39 0.50
CA GLY A 82 -9.82 -31.89 -0.66
C GLY A 82 -10.15 -33.34 -0.98
N ARG A 83 -10.13 -34.24 0.01
CA ARG A 83 -10.45 -35.67 -0.15
C ARG A 83 -11.88 -35.89 -0.62
N LEU A 84 -12.85 -35.23 0.01
CA LEU A 84 -14.27 -35.43 -0.26
C LEU A 84 -14.65 -34.90 -1.64
N MET A 85 -14.14 -33.73 -2.01
CA MET A 85 -14.39 -33.16 -3.32
C MET A 85 -13.69 -33.93 -4.44
N ASP A 86 -12.47 -34.44 -4.21
CA ASP A 86 -11.76 -35.29 -5.17
C ASP A 86 -12.49 -36.62 -5.45
N ALA A 87 -13.27 -37.10 -4.47
CA ALA A 87 -14.05 -38.33 -4.57
C ALA A 87 -15.43 -38.16 -5.26
N LEU A 88 -15.84 -36.92 -5.56
CA LEU A 88 -17.10 -36.66 -6.24
C LEU A 88 -17.08 -37.21 -7.68
N PRO A 89 -18.26 -37.58 -8.25
CA PRO A 89 -18.36 -37.99 -9.63
C PRO A 89 -17.78 -36.95 -10.60
N THR A 90 -17.10 -37.44 -11.63
CA THR A 90 -16.65 -36.62 -12.78
C THR A 90 -17.83 -36.26 -13.69
N GLY A 91 -17.68 -35.23 -14.52
CA GLY A 91 -18.73 -34.79 -15.48
C GLY A 91 -19.24 -33.37 -15.23
N GLY A 92 -18.54 -32.61 -14.38
CA GLY A 92 -18.71 -31.18 -14.24
C GLY A 92 -17.36 -30.47 -14.26
N GLY A 93 -17.39 -29.17 -14.47
CA GLY A 93 -16.18 -28.36 -14.56
C GLY A 93 -16.43 -26.90 -14.22
N MET A 94 -15.50 -26.05 -14.67
CA MET A 94 -15.61 -24.61 -14.48
C MET A 94 -15.18 -23.84 -15.74
N LEU A 95 -15.86 -22.72 -16.00
CA LEU A 95 -15.67 -21.86 -17.16
C LEU A 95 -15.50 -20.41 -16.69
N ALA A 96 -14.36 -19.79 -16.98
CA ALA A 96 -14.21 -18.34 -16.83
C ALA A 96 -14.89 -17.63 -18.01
N VAL A 97 -15.72 -16.62 -17.71
CA VAL A 97 -16.47 -15.84 -18.69
C VAL A 97 -16.21 -14.36 -18.46
N GLY A 98 -15.85 -13.65 -19.54
CA GLY A 98 -15.49 -12.23 -19.52
C GLY A 98 -16.69 -11.27 -19.54
N VAL A 99 -17.63 -11.44 -18.62
CA VAL A 99 -18.86 -10.63 -18.51
C VAL A 99 -19.14 -10.18 -17.07
N PRO A 100 -19.94 -9.12 -16.87
CA PRO A 100 -20.57 -8.82 -15.59
C PRO A 100 -21.47 -9.97 -15.08
N GLU A 101 -21.74 -9.98 -13.78
CA GLU A 101 -22.54 -11.05 -13.14
C GLU A 101 -24.00 -11.08 -13.63
N ASP A 102 -24.62 -9.93 -13.85
CA ASP A 102 -26.00 -9.82 -14.37
C ASP A 102 -26.11 -10.37 -15.80
N GLU A 103 -25.12 -10.08 -16.64
CA GLU A 103 -25.03 -10.65 -17.99
C GLU A 103 -24.76 -12.17 -17.95
N ALA A 104 -23.96 -12.65 -16.98
CA ALA A 104 -23.75 -14.08 -16.76
C ALA A 104 -25.04 -14.80 -16.34
N ALA A 105 -25.83 -14.20 -15.45
CA ALA A 105 -27.13 -14.72 -15.06
C ALA A 105 -28.08 -14.85 -16.27
N GLY A 106 -28.04 -13.88 -17.19
CA GLY A 106 -28.77 -13.94 -18.46
C GLY A 106 -28.34 -15.11 -19.36
N LEU A 107 -27.03 -15.34 -19.50
CA LEU A 107 -26.49 -16.49 -20.24
C LEU A 107 -26.95 -17.83 -19.64
N LEU A 108 -26.93 -17.95 -18.31
CA LEU A 108 -27.31 -19.16 -17.59
C LEU A 108 -28.81 -19.46 -17.72
N ALA A 109 -29.66 -18.43 -17.71
CA ALA A 109 -31.11 -18.60 -17.84
C ALA A 109 -31.55 -19.13 -19.22
N GLU A 110 -30.70 -18.99 -20.25
CA GLU A 110 -30.98 -19.44 -21.61
C GLU A 110 -30.45 -20.84 -21.93
N VAL A 111 -29.68 -21.44 -21.00
CA VAL A 111 -29.08 -22.76 -21.18
C VAL A 111 -29.80 -23.77 -20.30
N ASP A 112 -30.21 -24.88 -20.91
CA ASP A 112 -30.73 -26.03 -20.18
C ASP A 112 -29.60 -26.79 -19.47
N GLY A 113 -29.91 -27.34 -18.30
CA GLY A 113 -28.97 -28.12 -17.48
C GLY A 113 -28.42 -27.33 -16.29
N LEU A 114 -27.53 -27.96 -15.53
CA LEU A 114 -27.04 -27.37 -14.30
C LEU A 114 -25.77 -26.53 -14.53
N ALA A 115 -25.90 -25.20 -14.41
CA ALA A 115 -24.77 -24.28 -14.33
C ALA A 115 -25.10 -23.08 -13.44
N VAL A 116 -24.15 -22.64 -12.60
CA VAL A 116 -24.31 -21.52 -11.67
C VAL A 116 -23.05 -20.66 -11.63
N VAL A 117 -23.18 -19.40 -11.20
CA VAL A 117 -22.01 -18.56 -10.91
C VAL A 117 -21.31 -19.09 -9.67
N ALA A 118 -20.07 -19.55 -9.83
CA ALA A 118 -19.21 -20.08 -8.79
C ALA A 118 -18.32 -19.01 -8.17
N ALA A 119 -17.91 -18.00 -8.93
CA ALA A 119 -17.14 -16.87 -8.42
C ALA A 119 -17.38 -15.58 -9.21
N VAL A 120 -17.37 -14.45 -8.50
CA VAL A 120 -17.34 -13.09 -9.04
C VAL A 120 -15.98 -12.49 -8.65
N ASN A 121 -15.03 -12.53 -9.58
CA ASN A 121 -13.64 -12.14 -9.35
C ASN A 121 -13.34 -10.69 -9.69
N GLY A 122 -14.20 -10.06 -10.50
CA GLY A 122 -14.08 -8.66 -10.88
C GLY A 122 -15.29 -8.20 -11.69
N PRO A 123 -15.33 -6.91 -12.08
CA PRO A 123 -16.48 -6.30 -12.76
C PRO A 123 -16.89 -6.99 -14.07
N ARG A 124 -15.93 -7.63 -14.77
CA ARG A 124 -16.18 -8.39 -15.99
C ARG A 124 -15.53 -9.78 -15.97
N SER A 125 -15.36 -10.34 -14.77
CA SER A 125 -14.62 -11.57 -14.56
C SER A 125 -15.39 -12.50 -13.63
N VAL A 126 -16.17 -13.40 -14.23
CA VAL A 126 -16.95 -14.41 -13.50
C VAL A 126 -16.48 -15.81 -13.84
N VAL A 127 -16.70 -16.74 -12.92
CA VAL A 127 -16.51 -18.17 -13.14
C VAL A 127 -17.85 -18.87 -12.97
N VAL A 128 -18.24 -19.65 -13.97
CA VAL A 128 -19.41 -20.51 -13.95
C VAL A 128 -18.96 -21.94 -13.63
N ALA A 129 -19.72 -22.67 -12.80
CA ALA A 129 -19.51 -24.08 -12.53
C ALA A 129 -20.79 -24.87 -12.77
N GLY A 130 -20.67 -26.07 -13.31
CA GLY A 130 -21.81 -26.88 -13.71
C GLY A 130 -21.43 -28.17 -14.40
N GLU A 131 -22.44 -28.83 -14.97
CA GLU A 131 -22.28 -30.01 -15.82
C GLU A 131 -21.56 -29.64 -17.13
N ASP A 132 -20.74 -30.56 -17.65
CA ASP A 132 -19.95 -30.30 -18.86
C ASP A 132 -20.81 -29.85 -20.07
N PRO A 133 -21.95 -30.50 -20.39
CA PRO A 133 -22.78 -30.07 -21.51
C PRO A 133 -23.38 -28.66 -21.33
N ALA A 134 -23.77 -28.31 -20.09
CA ALA A 134 -24.30 -26.98 -19.79
C ALA A 134 -23.21 -25.92 -19.95
N LEU A 135 -21.99 -26.19 -19.47
CA LEU A 135 -20.85 -25.29 -19.65
C LEU A 135 -20.47 -25.09 -21.12
N ASP A 136 -20.53 -26.15 -21.93
CA ASP A 136 -20.26 -26.07 -23.37
C ASP A 136 -21.31 -25.19 -24.08
N ALA A 137 -22.59 -25.31 -23.69
CA ALA A 137 -23.66 -24.46 -24.20
C ALA A 137 -23.50 -22.99 -23.76
N VAL A 138 -23.18 -22.74 -22.48
CA VAL A 138 -22.88 -21.38 -21.97
C VAL A 138 -21.69 -20.78 -22.73
N ALA A 139 -20.62 -21.56 -22.95
CA ALA A 139 -19.45 -21.11 -23.68
C ALA A 139 -19.79 -20.73 -25.12
N ALA A 140 -20.57 -21.56 -25.82
CA ALA A 140 -21.00 -21.30 -27.19
C ALA A 140 -21.88 -20.04 -27.27
N LEU A 141 -22.83 -19.88 -26.35
CA LEU A 141 -23.70 -18.71 -26.28
C LEU A 141 -22.93 -17.42 -26.00
N ALA A 142 -22.00 -17.47 -25.04
CA ALA A 142 -21.14 -16.34 -24.71
C ALA A 142 -20.26 -15.91 -25.90
N VAL A 143 -19.66 -16.89 -26.61
CA VAL A 143 -18.87 -16.63 -27.82
C VAL A 143 -19.73 -16.06 -28.95
N ALA A 144 -20.96 -16.57 -29.15
CA ALA A 144 -21.90 -16.04 -30.13
C ALA A 144 -22.27 -14.56 -29.85
N ARG A 145 -22.21 -14.13 -28.59
CA ARG A 145 -22.43 -12.75 -28.15
C ARG A 145 -21.14 -11.91 -28.09
N GLY A 146 -20.01 -12.46 -28.52
CA GLY A 146 -18.73 -11.76 -28.60
C GLY A 146 -17.94 -11.71 -27.29
N HIS A 147 -18.30 -12.51 -26.30
CA HIS A 147 -17.59 -12.58 -25.02
C HIS A 147 -16.46 -13.62 -25.07
N ARG A 148 -15.40 -13.35 -24.30
CA ARG A 148 -14.30 -14.30 -24.11
C ARG A 148 -14.68 -15.34 -23.08
N THR A 149 -14.32 -16.59 -23.34
CA THR A 149 -14.47 -17.70 -22.41
C THR A 149 -13.18 -18.51 -22.32
N ARG A 150 -12.94 -19.15 -21.17
CA ARG A 150 -11.81 -20.06 -20.98
C ARG A 150 -12.19 -21.18 -20.02
N ARG A 151 -12.05 -22.42 -20.48
CA ARG A 151 -12.21 -23.60 -19.61
C ARG A 151 -11.09 -23.63 -18.57
N LEU A 152 -11.45 -23.85 -17.31
CA LEU A 152 -10.47 -24.02 -16.25
C LEU A 152 -10.02 -25.49 -16.19
N PRO A 153 -8.72 -25.77 -15.95
CA PRO A 153 -8.19 -27.12 -15.90
C PRO A 153 -8.52 -27.80 -14.58
N VAL A 154 -9.81 -28.01 -14.32
CA VAL A 154 -10.36 -28.66 -13.12
C VAL A 154 -11.37 -29.72 -13.52
N SER A 155 -11.41 -30.82 -12.78
CA SER A 155 -12.26 -31.99 -13.06
C SER A 155 -13.63 -31.94 -12.38
N HIS A 156 -13.89 -30.91 -11.58
CA HIS A 156 -15.08 -30.80 -10.74
C HIS A 156 -15.65 -29.37 -10.78
N ALA A 157 -16.96 -29.27 -10.60
CA ALA A 157 -17.70 -28.02 -10.57
C ALA A 157 -17.80 -27.45 -9.15
N PHE A 158 -16.70 -26.90 -8.62
CA PHE A 158 -16.68 -26.31 -7.28
C PHE A 158 -17.68 -25.15 -7.14
N HIS A 159 -18.20 -24.93 -5.92
CA HIS A 159 -19.18 -23.88 -5.63
C HIS A 159 -20.48 -24.00 -6.45
N SER A 160 -20.97 -25.23 -6.60
CA SER A 160 -22.19 -25.57 -7.35
C SER A 160 -22.99 -26.68 -6.65
N PRO A 161 -24.25 -26.95 -7.07
CA PRO A 161 -25.02 -28.08 -6.54
C PRO A 161 -24.37 -29.46 -6.71
N LEU A 162 -23.38 -29.59 -7.60
CA LEU A 162 -22.62 -30.83 -7.73
C LEU A 162 -21.73 -31.12 -6.50
N MET A 163 -21.58 -30.16 -5.58
CA MET A 163 -20.90 -30.37 -4.29
C MET A 163 -21.79 -31.04 -3.23
N ASP A 164 -23.12 -30.96 -3.37
CA ASP A 164 -24.10 -31.41 -2.36
C ASP A 164 -23.85 -32.84 -1.83
N PRO A 165 -23.46 -33.84 -2.66
CA PRO A 165 -23.20 -35.19 -2.17
C PRO A 165 -22.06 -35.29 -1.15
N ALA A 166 -21.09 -34.38 -1.17
CA ALA A 166 -19.97 -34.36 -0.24
C ALA A 166 -20.26 -33.58 1.06
N LEU A 167 -21.27 -32.70 1.06
CA LEU A 167 -21.47 -31.73 2.15
C LEU A 167 -21.87 -32.38 3.48
N GLY A 168 -22.59 -33.50 3.45
CA GLY A 168 -22.97 -34.23 4.67
C GLY A 168 -21.78 -34.84 5.41
N GLU A 169 -20.89 -35.56 4.70
CA GLU A 169 -19.65 -36.10 5.30
C GLU A 169 -18.71 -34.96 5.69
N PHE A 170 -18.67 -33.87 4.91
CA PHE A 170 -17.86 -32.70 5.24
C PHE A 170 -18.33 -32.04 6.54
N ARG A 171 -19.65 -31.86 6.72
CA ARG A 171 -20.23 -31.35 7.97
C ARG A 171 -19.82 -32.17 9.18
N ALA A 172 -19.87 -33.50 9.07
CA ALA A 172 -19.50 -34.39 10.16
C ALA A 172 -18.04 -34.21 10.62
N VAL A 173 -17.11 -33.88 9.70
CA VAL A 173 -15.73 -33.52 10.06
C VAL A 173 -15.69 -32.15 10.72
N LEU A 174 -16.38 -31.16 10.16
CA LEU A 174 -16.42 -29.78 10.65
C LEU A 174 -16.95 -29.69 12.10
N ASP A 175 -17.94 -30.51 12.45
CA ASP A 175 -18.49 -30.59 13.82
C ASP A 175 -17.47 -31.03 14.88
N GLY A 176 -16.41 -31.73 14.47
CA GLY A 176 -15.33 -32.18 15.35
C GLY A 176 -14.18 -31.17 15.51
N LEU A 177 -14.22 -30.04 14.80
CA LEU A 177 -13.14 -29.06 14.79
C LEU A 177 -13.22 -28.08 15.95
N THR A 178 -12.07 -27.48 16.28
CA THR A 178 -11.99 -26.43 17.30
C THR A 178 -12.00 -25.06 16.63
N TYR A 179 -12.94 -24.21 17.06
CA TYR A 179 -13.07 -22.84 16.58
C TYR A 179 -12.73 -21.84 17.69
N GLY A 180 -11.90 -20.85 17.35
CA GLY A 180 -11.50 -19.75 18.21
C GLY A 180 -12.18 -18.44 17.85
N THR A 181 -11.82 -17.39 18.58
CA THR A 181 -12.25 -16.01 18.30
C THR A 181 -11.28 -15.37 17.32
N ALA A 182 -11.84 -14.71 16.29
CA ALA A 182 -11.05 -13.95 15.35
C ALA A 182 -10.38 -12.74 16.02
N ARG A 183 -9.08 -12.60 15.82
CA ARG A 183 -8.22 -11.51 16.34
C ARG A 183 -7.88 -10.48 15.28
N ILE A 184 -7.93 -10.87 14.02
CA ILE A 184 -7.77 -9.99 12.87
C ILE A 184 -9.14 -9.88 12.20
N PRO A 185 -9.65 -8.65 11.94
CA PRO A 185 -10.87 -8.45 11.18
C PRO A 185 -10.86 -9.25 9.87
N PHE A 186 -11.93 -10.01 9.63
CA PHE A 186 -12.03 -10.95 8.53
C PHE A 186 -13.22 -10.58 7.66
N VAL A 187 -13.01 -10.42 6.35
CA VAL A 187 -14.10 -10.22 5.38
C VAL A 187 -14.37 -11.53 4.66
N SER A 188 -15.60 -12.02 4.80
CA SER A 188 -16.06 -13.25 4.17
C SER A 188 -16.30 -13.03 2.68
N THR A 189 -15.75 -13.91 1.85
CA THR A 189 -16.07 -13.89 0.41
C THR A 189 -17.35 -14.65 0.09
N VAL A 190 -17.99 -15.30 1.07
CA VAL A 190 -19.34 -15.87 0.90
C VAL A 190 -20.41 -14.77 0.98
N THR A 191 -20.22 -13.83 1.90
CA THR A 191 -21.19 -12.77 2.20
C THR A 191 -20.82 -11.41 1.63
N GLY A 192 -19.54 -11.16 1.36
CA GLY A 192 -19.02 -9.84 0.97
C GLY A 192 -18.90 -8.86 2.13
N GLU A 193 -19.11 -9.31 3.38
CA GLU A 193 -19.14 -8.48 4.58
C GLU A 193 -18.13 -8.95 5.63
N PRO A 194 -17.72 -8.07 6.56
CA PRO A 194 -16.99 -8.48 7.75
C PRO A 194 -17.76 -9.54 8.53
N LEU A 195 -17.09 -10.63 8.91
CA LEU A 195 -17.67 -11.60 9.84
C LEU A 195 -17.77 -10.99 11.23
N ASP A 196 -18.85 -11.31 11.93
CA ASP A 196 -18.99 -10.98 13.34
C ASP A 196 -17.93 -11.72 14.16
N LEU A 197 -17.00 -10.95 14.75
CA LEU A 197 -15.89 -11.46 15.54
C LEU A 197 -16.36 -11.95 16.93
N ALA A 198 -17.61 -11.67 17.33
CA ALA A 198 -18.21 -12.16 18.58
C ALA A 198 -18.52 -13.67 18.56
N GLY A 199 -18.34 -14.32 17.41
CA GLY A 199 -18.50 -15.76 17.22
C GLY A 199 -19.70 -16.05 16.33
N ALA A 200 -19.46 -16.69 15.18
CA ALA A 200 -20.56 -17.30 14.43
C ALA A 200 -21.14 -18.45 15.28
N ASP A 201 -22.46 -18.45 15.49
CA ASP A 201 -23.14 -19.52 16.24
C ASP A 201 -22.99 -20.90 15.58
N ASP A 202 -22.64 -20.96 14.29
CA ASP A 202 -22.42 -22.21 13.54
C ASP A 202 -21.31 -22.11 12.49
N TRP A 203 -20.05 -22.21 12.92
CA TRP A 203 -18.89 -22.25 12.00
C TRP A 203 -18.91 -23.44 11.03
N ALA A 204 -19.36 -24.60 11.48
CA ALA A 204 -19.45 -25.77 10.60
C ALA A 204 -20.50 -25.54 9.50
N GLY A 205 -21.57 -24.79 9.78
CA GLY A 205 -22.58 -24.42 8.79
C GLY A 205 -22.01 -23.42 7.80
N TYR A 206 -21.26 -22.45 8.31
CA TYR A 206 -20.50 -21.51 7.48
C TYR A 206 -19.61 -22.21 6.46
N TRP A 207 -18.81 -23.20 6.87
CA TRP A 207 -17.88 -23.89 5.97
C TRP A 207 -18.58 -24.79 4.94
N VAL A 208 -19.75 -25.35 5.28
CA VAL A 208 -20.61 -26.08 4.32
C VAL A 208 -21.13 -25.12 3.26
N GLU A 209 -21.68 -23.96 3.67
CA GLU A 209 -22.14 -22.92 2.76
C GLU A 209 -20.99 -22.37 1.89
N HIS A 210 -19.82 -22.14 2.48
CA HIS A 210 -18.62 -21.70 1.79
C HIS A 210 -18.16 -22.69 0.70
N ALA A 211 -18.36 -24.00 0.87
CA ALA A 211 -18.04 -24.99 -0.16
C ALA A 211 -19.02 -24.98 -1.33
N ARG A 212 -20.18 -24.33 -1.17
CA ARG A 212 -21.35 -24.49 -2.02
C ARG A 212 -21.82 -23.20 -2.70
N ARG A 213 -21.65 -22.05 -2.05
CA ARG A 213 -22.08 -20.73 -2.51
C ARG A 213 -21.01 -20.05 -3.36
N THR A 214 -21.45 -19.07 -4.15
CA THR A 214 -20.59 -18.21 -4.97
C THR A 214 -19.54 -17.49 -4.13
N VAL A 215 -18.29 -17.49 -4.61
CA VAL A 215 -17.18 -16.70 -4.05
C VAL A 215 -17.26 -15.26 -4.57
N ARG A 216 -17.58 -14.32 -3.70
CA ARG A 216 -17.77 -12.88 -3.97
C ARG A 216 -16.51 -12.08 -3.70
N PHE A 217 -15.44 -12.43 -4.41
CA PHE A 217 -14.11 -11.86 -4.19
C PHE A 217 -14.06 -10.35 -4.50
N ALA A 218 -14.64 -9.91 -5.62
CA ALA A 218 -14.69 -8.49 -5.99
C ALA A 218 -15.43 -7.63 -4.94
N ASP A 219 -16.52 -8.16 -4.41
CA ASP A 219 -17.31 -7.49 -3.37
C ASP A 219 -16.51 -7.40 -2.07
N GLY A 220 -15.82 -8.48 -1.68
CA GLY A 220 -14.92 -8.49 -0.54
C GLY A 220 -13.79 -7.46 -0.64
N LEU A 221 -13.16 -7.32 -1.83
CA LEU A 221 -12.15 -6.28 -2.08
C LEU A 221 -12.72 -4.87 -2.00
N THR A 222 -13.89 -4.65 -2.60
CA THR A 222 -14.59 -3.36 -2.55
C THR A 222 -14.94 -3.00 -1.11
N ARG A 223 -15.36 -3.98 -0.31
CA ARG A 223 -15.66 -3.80 1.10
C ARG A 223 -14.41 -3.46 1.92
N LEU A 224 -13.30 -4.16 1.69
CA LEU A 224 -12.02 -3.87 2.33
C LEU A 224 -11.52 -2.45 1.99
N SER A 225 -11.64 -2.03 0.73
CA SER A 225 -11.30 -0.66 0.31
C SER A 225 -12.17 0.38 1.04
N ALA A 226 -13.49 0.14 1.12
CA ALA A 226 -14.41 1.01 1.87
C ALA A 226 -14.14 1.05 3.38
N LEU A 227 -13.44 0.05 3.93
CA LEU A 227 -12.97 0.02 5.32
C LEU A 227 -11.58 0.67 5.50
N GLY A 228 -10.99 1.23 4.43
CA GLY A 228 -9.72 1.95 4.46
C GLY A 228 -8.49 1.14 4.03
N ALA A 229 -8.65 -0.08 3.51
CA ALA A 229 -7.50 -0.86 3.02
C ALA A 229 -6.95 -0.30 1.70
N GLY A 230 -5.70 0.17 1.71
CA GLY A 230 -5.00 0.68 0.51
C GLY A 230 -3.88 -0.22 -0.05
N ILE A 231 -3.45 -1.23 0.72
CA ILE A 231 -2.38 -2.17 0.34
C ILE A 231 -2.91 -3.59 0.51
N PHE A 232 -2.94 -4.35 -0.58
CA PHE A 232 -3.43 -5.72 -0.65
C PHE A 232 -2.26 -6.66 -0.93
N VAL A 233 -2.02 -7.61 -0.03
CA VAL A 233 -0.91 -8.56 -0.13
C VAL A 233 -1.44 -9.93 -0.49
N GLU A 234 -1.01 -10.49 -1.62
CA GLU A 234 -1.37 -11.86 -2.04
C GLU A 234 -0.33 -12.83 -1.48
N ALA A 235 -0.68 -13.47 -0.36
CA ALA A 235 0.13 -14.47 0.33
C ALA A 235 -0.20 -15.87 -0.20
N GLY A 236 0.39 -16.26 -1.32
CA GLY A 236 0.17 -17.56 -1.96
C GLY A 236 1.02 -17.72 -3.22
N PRO A 237 1.00 -18.88 -3.89
CA PRO A 237 1.92 -19.24 -4.99
C PRO A 237 1.65 -18.53 -6.33
N GLY A 238 0.82 -17.48 -6.34
CA GLY A 238 0.30 -16.89 -7.56
C GLY A 238 0.18 -15.37 -7.52
N THR A 239 -0.21 -14.81 -8.66
CA THR A 239 -0.43 -13.37 -8.87
C THR A 239 -1.84 -13.06 -9.37
N ALA A 240 -2.71 -14.09 -9.37
CA ALA A 240 -4.01 -14.04 -10.03
C ALA A 240 -4.99 -13.17 -9.23
N LEU A 241 -4.95 -13.21 -7.90
CA LEU A 241 -5.82 -12.39 -7.06
C LEU A 241 -5.42 -10.92 -7.14
N SER A 242 -4.13 -10.62 -7.21
CA SER A 242 -3.59 -9.28 -7.44
C SER A 242 -4.02 -8.72 -8.79
N ALA A 243 -4.05 -9.55 -9.83
CA ALA A 243 -4.54 -9.13 -11.16
C ALA A 243 -6.05 -8.83 -11.14
N ALA A 244 -6.86 -9.72 -10.55
CA ALA A 244 -8.30 -9.52 -10.41
C ALA A 244 -8.64 -8.30 -9.54
N GLY A 245 -7.86 -8.07 -8.49
CA GLY A 245 -8.03 -6.92 -7.61
C GLY A 245 -7.71 -5.59 -8.30
N ARG A 246 -6.67 -5.53 -9.15
CA ARG A 246 -6.40 -4.34 -9.98
C ARG A 246 -7.53 -4.04 -10.97
N GLU A 247 -8.17 -5.07 -11.53
CA GLU A 247 -9.36 -4.88 -12.38
C GLU A 247 -10.55 -4.32 -11.58
N THR A 248 -10.64 -4.64 -10.30
CA THR A 248 -11.75 -4.24 -9.43
C THR A 248 -11.56 -2.84 -8.84
N LEU A 249 -10.39 -2.55 -8.26
CA LEU A 249 -10.12 -1.30 -7.52
C LEU A 249 -9.28 -0.28 -8.31
N GLY A 250 -8.73 -0.66 -9.46
CA GLY A 250 -7.90 0.23 -10.27
C GLY A 250 -6.64 0.71 -9.56
N ALA A 251 -6.27 1.97 -9.78
CA ALA A 251 -5.04 2.58 -9.27
C ALA A 251 -5.15 3.12 -7.82
N GLU A 252 -6.33 3.02 -7.19
CA GLU A 252 -6.56 3.49 -5.82
C GLU A 252 -5.94 2.56 -4.77
N ALA A 253 -5.65 1.32 -5.16
CA ALA A 253 -5.08 0.29 -4.28
C ALA A 253 -3.78 -0.29 -4.84
N THR A 254 -2.83 -0.55 -3.94
CA THR A 254 -1.58 -1.25 -4.29
C THR A 254 -1.74 -2.75 -4.07
N PHE A 255 -1.45 -3.56 -5.08
CA PHE A 255 -1.46 -5.01 -4.98
C PHE A 255 -0.03 -5.58 -5.02
N VAL A 256 0.34 -6.33 -3.99
CA VAL A 256 1.67 -6.91 -3.82
C VAL A 256 1.58 -8.44 -3.74
N PRO A 257 1.82 -9.15 -4.85
CA PRO A 257 2.05 -10.59 -4.77
C PRO A 257 3.41 -10.87 -4.14
N VAL A 258 3.43 -11.84 -3.22
CA VAL A 258 4.67 -12.25 -2.53
C VAL A 258 5.43 -13.28 -3.34
N LEU A 259 4.74 -14.28 -3.86
CA LEU A 259 5.30 -15.30 -4.74
C LEU A 259 4.83 -15.10 -6.18
N GLY A 260 5.48 -15.73 -7.13
CA GLY A 260 5.17 -15.56 -8.55
C GLY A 260 5.95 -16.53 -9.42
N LYS A 261 6.35 -16.08 -10.62
CA LYS A 261 7.13 -16.94 -11.52
C LYS A 261 8.58 -17.12 -11.06
N ASP A 262 9.14 -16.08 -10.45
CA ASP A 262 10.55 -16.00 -10.07
C ASP A 262 10.74 -15.98 -8.53
N ASP A 263 9.64 -16.03 -7.76
CA ASP A 263 9.63 -16.05 -6.28
C ASP A 263 10.59 -15.07 -5.59
N ASP A 264 10.58 -13.82 -6.05
CA ASP A 264 11.42 -12.73 -5.52
C ASP A 264 10.73 -12.05 -4.32
N VAL A 265 10.95 -12.63 -3.14
CA VAL A 265 10.44 -12.11 -1.86
C VAL A 265 11.02 -10.73 -1.56
N GLU A 266 12.29 -10.49 -1.88
CA GLU A 266 12.96 -9.20 -1.68
C GLU A 266 12.26 -8.09 -2.49
N ALA A 267 11.86 -8.38 -3.73
CA ALA A 267 11.08 -7.44 -4.52
C ALA A 267 9.68 -7.21 -3.93
N ALA A 268 9.06 -8.21 -3.31
CA ALA A 268 7.80 -8.03 -2.58
C ALA A 268 7.99 -7.11 -1.35
N VAL A 269 9.05 -7.31 -0.57
CA VAL A 269 9.42 -6.43 0.55
C VAL A 269 9.67 -5.00 0.08
N GLY A 270 10.40 -4.83 -1.03
CA GLY A 270 10.62 -3.52 -1.64
C GLY A 270 9.32 -2.83 -2.05
N ARG A 271 8.39 -3.56 -2.68
CA ARG A 271 7.05 -3.05 -3.03
C ARG A 271 6.26 -2.64 -1.80
N LEU A 272 6.21 -3.48 -0.76
CA LEU A 272 5.56 -3.17 0.51
C LEU A 272 6.10 -1.88 1.13
N PHE A 273 7.43 -1.76 1.21
CA PHE A 273 8.09 -0.57 1.73
C PHE A 273 7.69 0.69 0.94
N THR A 274 7.77 0.65 -0.39
CA THR A 274 7.42 1.80 -1.24
C THR A 274 5.94 2.16 -1.20
N ALA A 275 5.07 1.21 -0.86
CA ALA A 275 3.65 1.43 -0.66
C ALA A 275 3.32 2.02 0.73
N GLY A 276 4.32 2.12 1.62
CA GLY A 276 4.16 2.66 2.98
C GLY A 276 3.84 1.61 4.05
N ALA A 277 3.95 0.32 3.74
CA ALA A 277 3.82 -0.72 4.75
C ALA A 277 4.97 -0.63 5.78
N ARG A 278 4.64 -0.85 7.05
CA ARG A 278 5.64 -0.97 8.11
C ARG A 278 6.31 -2.34 8.02
N LEU A 279 7.64 -2.34 8.15
CA LEU A 279 8.49 -3.52 8.12
C LEU A 279 9.46 -3.46 9.30
N ASP A 280 9.80 -4.62 9.84
CA ASP A 280 10.89 -4.76 10.79
C ASP A 280 12.22 -4.93 10.03
N TRP A 281 12.96 -3.84 9.90
CA TRP A 281 14.25 -3.86 9.20
C TRP A 281 15.33 -4.66 9.92
N ASP A 282 15.24 -4.83 11.24
CA ASP A 282 16.17 -5.69 11.97
C ASP A 282 15.86 -7.18 11.70
N ALA A 283 14.62 -7.53 11.38
CA ALA A 283 14.26 -8.87 10.91
C ALA A 283 14.67 -9.11 9.44
N VAL A 284 14.48 -8.11 8.57
CA VAL A 284 14.90 -8.19 7.15
C VAL A 284 16.43 -8.25 7.04
N PHE A 285 17.12 -7.40 7.80
CA PHE A 285 18.58 -7.32 7.84
C PHE A 285 19.08 -7.52 9.28
N PRO A 286 19.33 -8.78 9.68
CA PRO A 286 19.78 -9.10 11.03
C PRO A 286 20.95 -8.21 11.48
N PRO A 287 20.90 -7.67 12.71
CA PRO A 287 21.93 -6.77 13.20
C PRO A 287 23.28 -7.47 13.30
N GLY A 288 24.36 -6.73 13.09
CA GLY A 288 25.74 -7.24 13.16
C GLY A 288 26.58 -6.99 11.91
N GLY A 289 25.96 -6.50 10.83
CA GLY A 289 26.68 -6.00 9.66
C GLY A 289 27.48 -4.72 9.97
N PRO A 290 28.60 -4.47 9.25
CA PRO A 290 29.37 -3.24 9.40
C PRO A 290 28.54 -2.03 8.94
N ARG A 291 28.44 -1.00 9.78
CA ARG A 291 27.84 0.28 9.37
C ARG A 291 28.82 1.01 8.44
N VAL A 292 28.37 1.32 7.23
CA VAL A 292 29.13 2.09 6.25
C VAL A 292 28.59 3.52 6.16
N PRO A 293 29.44 4.54 5.94
CA PRO A 293 28.97 5.89 5.72
C PRO A 293 28.19 5.97 4.40
N LEU A 294 26.95 6.47 4.47
CA LEU A 294 26.10 6.74 3.32
C LEU A 294 26.02 8.25 3.05
N PRO A 295 25.66 8.67 1.83
CA PRO A 295 25.35 10.07 1.57
C PRO A 295 24.32 10.63 2.57
N THR A 296 24.52 11.87 3.01
CA THR A 296 23.56 12.56 3.87
C THR A 296 22.33 13.00 3.07
N TYR A 297 21.26 13.39 3.78
CA TYR A 297 20.01 13.84 3.15
C TYR A 297 20.23 14.92 2.07
N PRO A 298 19.75 14.71 0.83
CA PRO A 298 19.90 15.68 -0.26
C PRO A 298 18.83 16.76 -0.19
N PHE A 299 19.03 17.78 0.67
CA PHE A 299 18.08 18.90 0.81
C PHE A 299 17.71 19.55 -0.53
N GLN A 300 16.41 19.67 -0.77
CA GLN A 300 15.82 20.42 -1.88
C GLN A 300 15.81 21.91 -1.52
N ARG A 301 16.93 22.57 -1.79
CA ARG A 301 17.20 23.91 -1.28
C ARG A 301 16.47 24.97 -2.08
N GLU A 302 15.78 25.84 -1.36
CA GLU A 302 15.21 27.08 -1.88
C GLU A 302 15.90 28.28 -1.25
N ARG A 303 15.94 29.39 -2.01
CA ARG A 303 16.51 30.63 -1.52
C ARG A 303 15.47 31.38 -0.71
N HIS A 304 15.60 31.30 0.61
CA HIS A 304 14.84 32.14 1.53
C HIS A 304 15.68 33.38 1.88
N TRP A 305 15.18 34.57 1.54
CA TRP A 305 15.83 35.84 1.85
C TRP A 305 14.79 36.95 2.05
N LEU A 306 14.96 37.80 3.06
CA LEU A 306 14.10 38.97 3.26
C LEU A 306 14.36 40.01 2.17
N ALA A 307 13.32 40.43 1.44
CA ALA A 307 13.46 41.48 0.44
C ALA A 307 13.71 42.85 1.14
N PRO A 308 14.74 43.62 0.77
CA PRO A 308 14.92 44.96 1.31
C PRO A 308 13.89 45.91 0.68
N GLY A 309 12.98 46.46 1.49
CA GLY A 309 12.10 47.58 1.11
C GLY A 309 10.59 47.29 1.02
N GLY A 310 10.10 46.15 1.50
CA GLY A 310 8.67 45.99 1.76
C GLY A 310 8.32 46.67 3.08
N ASP A 311 7.34 47.57 3.09
CA ASP A 311 6.71 48.04 4.32
C ASP A 311 6.32 46.83 5.16
N VAL A 312 6.80 46.78 6.40
CA VAL A 312 6.31 45.81 7.39
C VAL A 312 4.83 46.17 7.61
N PRO A 313 3.86 45.34 7.21
CA PRO A 313 2.47 45.63 7.53
C PRO A 313 2.38 45.66 9.05
N ALA A 314 1.81 46.72 9.61
CA ALA A 314 1.47 46.73 11.04
C ALA A 314 0.68 45.45 11.33
N VAL A 315 1.21 44.62 12.24
CA VAL A 315 0.62 43.34 12.61
C VAL A 315 -0.73 43.63 13.25
N ALA A 316 -1.81 43.49 12.49
CA ALA A 316 -3.14 43.36 13.04
C ALA A 316 -3.15 42.07 13.88
N ALA A 317 -3.78 42.13 15.06
CA ALA A 317 -3.98 40.97 15.93
C ALA A 317 -4.46 39.75 15.09
N PRO A 318 -3.91 38.55 15.32
CA PRO A 318 -4.18 37.42 14.46
C PRO A 318 -5.68 37.08 14.53
N ALA A 319 -6.33 37.10 13.37
CA ALA A 319 -7.55 36.34 13.18
C ALA A 319 -7.23 34.85 13.41
N PRO A 320 -8.18 34.03 13.92
CA PRO A 320 -7.96 32.61 14.14
C PRO A 320 -7.39 31.97 12.87
N VAL A 321 -6.19 31.41 13.00
CA VAL A 321 -5.47 30.79 11.89
C VAL A 321 -6.17 29.48 11.55
N SER A 322 -6.92 29.48 10.46
CA SER A 322 -7.23 28.24 9.74
C SER A 322 -5.90 27.73 9.19
N VAL A 323 -5.40 26.62 9.73
CA VAL A 323 -4.24 25.93 9.19
C VAL A 323 -4.63 25.38 7.83
N GLN A 324 -4.19 26.03 6.75
CA GLN A 324 -4.15 25.39 5.45
C GLN A 324 -3.11 24.26 5.52
N ALA A 325 -3.48 23.08 5.01
CA ALA A 325 -2.57 21.97 4.76
C ALA A 325 -1.26 22.48 4.12
N PRO A 326 -0.10 21.85 4.41
CA PRO A 326 1.18 22.33 3.91
C PRO A 326 1.11 22.49 2.39
N ALA A 327 1.49 23.66 1.90
CA ALA A 327 1.73 23.87 0.50
C ALA A 327 2.73 22.80 0.04
N THR A 328 2.37 22.11 -1.05
CA THR A 328 3.22 21.16 -1.77
C THR A 328 4.66 21.65 -1.83
N VAL A 329 5.57 20.84 -1.29
CA VAL A 329 7.02 20.99 -1.44
C VAL A 329 7.34 21.09 -2.93
N PRO A 330 8.02 22.15 -3.41
CA PRO A 330 8.43 22.24 -4.81
C PRO A 330 9.47 21.17 -5.12
N ALA A 331 9.37 20.59 -6.32
CA ALA A 331 10.34 19.63 -6.82
C ALA A 331 11.75 20.27 -6.99
N PRO A 332 12.85 19.49 -6.90
CA PRO A 332 14.21 19.95 -7.15
C PRO A 332 14.37 20.80 -8.42
N PRO A 333 15.27 21.80 -8.45
CA PRO A 333 15.61 22.46 -9.70
C PRO A 333 16.33 21.46 -10.63
N ALA A 334 15.79 21.26 -11.82
CA ALA A 334 16.47 20.54 -12.89
C ALA A 334 17.70 21.35 -13.34
N LEU A 335 18.87 20.71 -13.37
CA LEU A 335 20.06 21.25 -14.01
C LEU A 335 19.76 21.49 -15.49
N SER A 336 19.80 22.76 -15.89
CA SER A 336 19.54 23.21 -17.24
C SER A 336 20.65 22.74 -18.20
N THR A 337 20.28 21.89 -19.15
CA THR A 337 20.96 21.79 -20.44
C THR A 337 19.95 22.10 -21.52
N ALA A 338 20.13 23.24 -22.17
CA ALA A 338 19.21 23.79 -23.17
C ALA A 338 18.99 22.84 -24.36
N LEU A 339 17.72 22.57 -24.68
CA LEU A 339 17.30 21.96 -25.94
C LEU A 339 16.93 23.06 -26.95
N PRO A 340 17.26 22.92 -28.25
CA PRO A 340 16.98 23.91 -29.27
C PRO A 340 15.48 23.97 -29.64
N ALA A 341 15.04 25.14 -30.09
CA ALA A 341 13.65 25.47 -30.36
C ALA A 341 13.00 24.65 -31.49
N VAL A 342 11.79 24.14 -31.22
CA VAL A 342 10.89 23.46 -32.18
C VAL A 342 9.73 24.43 -32.53
N PRO A 343 9.19 24.45 -33.77
CA PRO A 343 8.45 25.60 -34.30
C PRO A 343 6.98 25.69 -33.83
N SER A 344 6.38 26.84 -34.14
CA SER A 344 5.11 27.44 -33.67
C SER A 344 4.00 26.52 -33.10
N THR A 345 3.39 27.04 -32.03
CA THR A 345 2.42 26.45 -31.09
C THR A 345 1.28 25.61 -31.67
N GLY A 346 0.88 25.76 -32.94
CA GLY A 346 -0.20 24.97 -33.55
C GLY A 346 0.21 23.62 -34.15
N ALA A 347 1.47 23.47 -34.58
CA ALA A 347 1.96 22.21 -35.17
C ALA A 347 2.36 21.17 -34.11
N GLY A 348 2.91 21.65 -32.98
CA GLY A 348 3.29 20.80 -31.84
C GLY A 348 2.08 20.13 -31.19
N GLU A 349 0.99 20.85 -31.01
CA GLU A 349 -0.23 20.30 -30.39
C GLU A 349 -0.87 19.20 -31.21
N ARG A 350 -1.03 19.43 -32.53
CA ARG A 350 -1.52 18.40 -33.44
C ARG A 350 -0.66 17.13 -33.41
N ARG A 351 0.66 17.31 -33.33
CA ARG A 351 1.59 16.18 -33.31
C ARG A 351 1.57 15.42 -31.97
N VAL A 352 1.41 16.11 -30.85
CA VAL A 352 1.19 15.45 -29.55
C VAL A 352 -0.10 14.63 -29.56
N ILE A 353 -1.18 15.19 -30.10
CA ILE A 353 -2.48 14.51 -30.24
C ILE A 353 -2.37 13.27 -31.13
N GLU A 354 -1.62 13.33 -32.23
CA GLU A 354 -1.35 12.17 -33.10
C GLU A 354 -0.62 11.03 -32.37
N GLU A 355 0.40 11.35 -31.56
CA GLU A 355 1.12 10.32 -30.80
C GLU A 355 0.27 9.73 -29.67
N VAL A 356 -0.53 10.56 -28.99
CA VAL A 356 -1.51 10.11 -27.98
C VAL A 356 -2.53 9.16 -28.61
N ALA A 357 -3.13 9.54 -29.74
CA ALA A 357 -4.08 8.71 -30.47
C ALA A 357 -3.45 7.36 -30.87
N ALA A 358 -2.19 7.38 -31.28
CA ALA A 358 -1.50 6.19 -31.72
C ALA A 358 -1.14 5.23 -30.58
N VAL A 359 -0.84 5.72 -29.37
CA VAL A 359 -0.66 4.87 -28.17
C VAL A 359 -2.00 4.30 -27.70
N LEU A 360 -3.08 5.07 -27.81
CA LEU A 360 -4.45 4.62 -27.49
C LEU A 360 -5.08 3.72 -28.58
N GLY A 361 -4.40 3.51 -29.70
CA GLY A 361 -4.90 2.71 -30.82
C GLY A 361 -6.06 3.35 -31.60
N PHE A 362 -6.23 4.67 -31.51
CA PHE A 362 -7.24 5.40 -32.28
C PHE A 362 -6.77 5.67 -33.70
N ALA A 363 -7.56 5.25 -34.69
CA ALA A 363 -7.29 5.53 -36.10
C ALA A 363 -7.56 7.00 -36.50
N ASP A 364 -8.37 7.71 -35.71
CA ASP A 364 -8.68 9.13 -35.89
C ASP A 364 -8.20 9.95 -34.67
N PRO A 365 -7.18 10.81 -34.83
CA PRO A 365 -6.69 11.69 -33.77
C PRO A 365 -7.74 12.69 -33.24
N GLY A 366 -8.79 12.99 -34.01
CA GLY A 366 -9.88 13.89 -33.58
C GLY A 366 -10.72 13.36 -32.42
N ARG A 367 -10.53 12.09 -32.03
CA ARG A 367 -11.16 11.46 -30.86
C ARG A 367 -10.45 11.73 -29.55
N VAL A 368 -9.24 12.27 -29.59
CA VAL A 368 -8.48 12.65 -28.39
C VAL A 368 -8.93 14.04 -27.98
N ASP A 369 -9.54 14.13 -26.80
CA ASP A 369 -9.82 15.43 -26.18
C ASP A 369 -8.49 16.06 -25.73
N PRO A 370 -8.09 17.22 -26.27
CA PRO A 370 -6.80 17.83 -25.97
C PRO A 370 -6.70 18.37 -24.53
N GLU A 371 -7.83 18.57 -23.85
CA GLU A 371 -7.89 19.06 -22.46
C GLU A 371 -8.16 17.95 -21.43
N ALA A 372 -8.49 16.73 -21.87
CA ALA A 372 -8.64 15.58 -20.98
C ALA A 372 -7.27 15.07 -20.49
N THR A 373 -7.22 14.56 -19.26
CA THR A 373 -5.96 14.03 -18.74
C THR A 373 -5.56 12.74 -19.45
N PHE A 374 -4.26 12.42 -19.54
CA PHE A 374 -3.79 11.18 -20.13
C PHE A 374 -4.44 9.95 -19.47
N ARG A 375 -4.68 10.01 -18.16
CA ARG A 375 -5.39 8.96 -17.42
C ARG A 375 -6.85 8.84 -17.87
N ASP A 376 -7.56 9.96 -18.02
CA ASP A 376 -8.96 9.96 -18.48
C ASP A 376 -9.10 9.52 -19.94
N LEU A 377 -8.06 9.76 -20.75
CA LEU A 377 -7.95 9.27 -22.12
C LEU A 377 -7.63 7.76 -22.20
N GLY A 378 -7.32 7.12 -21.06
CA GLY A 378 -7.05 5.68 -20.97
C GLY A 378 -5.58 5.28 -21.06
N LEU A 379 -4.63 6.22 -20.93
CA LEU A 379 -3.21 5.89 -20.82
C LEU A 379 -2.88 5.39 -19.41
N ASP A 380 -2.39 4.17 -19.32
CA ASP A 380 -1.84 3.58 -18.09
C ASP A 380 -0.34 3.91 -17.91
N SER A 381 0.28 3.36 -16.86
CA SER A 381 1.70 3.60 -16.56
C SER A 381 2.67 3.12 -17.65
N LEU A 382 2.29 2.13 -18.47
CA LEU A 382 3.09 1.67 -19.61
C LEU A 382 2.83 2.55 -20.84
N GLY A 383 1.58 2.90 -21.10
CA GLY A 383 1.18 3.80 -22.17
C GLY A 383 1.80 5.20 -22.04
N LEU A 384 1.99 5.69 -20.80
CA LEU A 384 2.73 6.94 -20.57
C LEU A 384 4.22 6.82 -20.92
N VAL A 385 4.86 5.68 -20.64
CA VAL A 385 6.26 5.45 -21.02
C VAL A 385 6.40 5.34 -22.54
N GLU A 386 5.48 4.63 -23.20
CA GLU A 386 5.46 4.53 -24.66
C GLU A 386 5.22 5.89 -25.31
N LEU A 387 4.27 6.67 -24.79
CA LEU A 387 3.99 8.03 -25.25
C LEU A 387 5.23 8.91 -25.12
N ARG A 388 5.95 8.85 -23.98
CA ARG A 388 7.21 9.59 -23.78
C ARG A 388 8.23 9.22 -24.86
N ASP A 389 8.46 7.94 -25.09
CA ASP A 389 9.49 7.47 -26.03
C ASP A 389 9.16 7.89 -27.47
N ARG A 390 7.87 7.84 -27.83
CA ARG A 390 7.38 8.30 -29.14
C ARG A 390 7.49 9.81 -29.31
N LEU A 391 7.22 10.59 -28.27
CA LEU A 391 7.39 12.05 -28.30
C LEU A 391 8.87 12.45 -28.38
N ASN A 392 9.76 11.77 -27.66
CA ASN A 392 11.20 11.96 -27.78
C ASN A 392 11.69 11.69 -29.20
N ALA A 393 11.22 10.61 -29.82
CA ALA A 393 11.52 10.29 -31.21
C ALA A 393 10.93 11.30 -32.21
N ALA A 394 9.69 11.77 -31.98
CA ALA A 394 8.98 12.66 -32.90
C ALA A 394 9.49 14.10 -32.86
N PHE A 395 9.88 14.60 -31.69
CA PHE A 395 10.30 15.99 -31.49
C PHE A 395 11.81 16.17 -31.34
N GLY A 396 12.60 15.08 -31.32
CA GLY A 396 14.02 15.12 -31.00
C GLY A 396 14.29 15.69 -29.60
N ALA A 397 13.32 15.52 -28.69
CA ALA A 397 13.35 16.01 -27.33
C ALA A 397 13.92 14.95 -26.38
N ASP A 398 14.43 15.39 -25.24
CA ASP A 398 14.81 14.52 -24.11
C ASP A 398 13.84 14.77 -22.95
N LEU A 399 12.59 14.35 -23.13
CA LEU A 399 11.54 14.47 -22.11
C LEU A 399 11.83 13.52 -20.96
N PRO A 400 12.07 14.03 -19.74
CA PRO A 400 12.13 13.20 -18.55
C PRO A 400 10.73 12.59 -18.29
N ALA A 401 10.70 11.40 -17.69
CA ALA A 401 9.46 10.67 -17.40
C ALA A 401 8.43 11.52 -16.61
N ALA A 402 8.90 12.45 -15.79
CA ALA A 402 8.08 13.36 -15.00
C ALA A 402 7.31 14.40 -15.84
N ALA A 403 7.73 14.70 -17.08
CA ALA A 403 7.13 15.75 -17.89
C ALA A 403 5.67 15.46 -18.26
N LEU A 404 5.31 14.20 -18.45
CA LEU A 404 3.94 13.77 -18.72
C LEU A 404 3.01 13.91 -17.50
N PHE A 405 3.58 13.96 -16.29
CA PHE A 405 2.83 14.20 -15.06
C PHE A 405 2.66 15.69 -14.78
N SER A 406 3.70 16.49 -15.05
CA SER A 406 3.64 17.96 -14.92
C SER A 406 2.74 18.61 -15.98
N HIS A 407 2.51 17.92 -17.10
CA HIS A 407 1.67 18.37 -18.20
C HIS A 407 0.68 17.28 -18.58
N PRO A 408 -0.35 17.03 -17.75
CA PRO A 408 -1.14 15.81 -17.81
C PRO A 408 -2.15 15.76 -18.95
N THR A 409 -2.17 16.75 -19.86
CA THR A 409 -3.09 16.81 -21.01
C THR A 409 -2.30 17.01 -22.31
N PRO A 410 -2.82 16.53 -23.46
CA PRO A 410 -2.18 16.78 -24.76
C PRO A 410 -1.89 18.26 -25.03
N ALA A 411 -2.84 19.16 -24.72
CA ALA A 411 -2.66 20.61 -24.90
C ALA A 411 -1.64 21.22 -23.93
N ALA A 412 -1.59 20.77 -22.67
CA ALA A 412 -0.61 21.24 -21.69
C ALA A 412 0.81 20.81 -22.08
N LEU A 413 0.95 19.57 -22.57
CA LEU A 413 2.23 19.02 -23.00
C LEU A 413 2.72 19.68 -24.29
N ALA A 414 1.81 19.94 -25.23
CA ALA A 414 2.12 20.68 -26.45
C ALA A 414 2.57 22.12 -26.16
N ARG A 415 1.90 22.80 -25.23
CA ARG A 415 2.31 24.14 -24.76
C ARG A 415 3.67 24.11 -24.08
N HIS A 416 3.96 23.08 -23.29
CA HIS A 416 5.29 22.88 -22.69
C HIS A 416 6.38 22.67 -23.74
N LEU A 417 6.11 21.86 -24.75
CA LEU A 417 7.04 21.60 -25.86
C LEU A 417 7.23 22.81 -26.77
N ALA A 418 6.20 23.64 -26.94
CA ALA A 418 6.25 24.86 -27.76
C ALA A 418 6.81 26.09 -27.04
N GLY A 419 6.74 26.11 -25.71
CA GLY A 419 7.17 27.21 -24.85
C GLY A 419 8.38 26.82 -24.02
N GLY A 420 9.58 26.99 -24.58
CA GLY A 420 10.82 26.97 -23.80
C GLY A 420 10.76 28.02 -22.68
N THR A 421 10.34 27.56 -21.50
CA THR A 421 10.17 28.30 -20.23
C THR A 421 9.31 29.56 -20.24
N ARG A 422 8.10 29.47 -19.68
CA ARG A 422 7.74 30.15 -18.42
C ARG A 422 6.47 29.52 -17.86
N ALA A 423 6.56 29.01 -16.64
CA ALA A 423 5.42 28.50 -15.89
C ALA A 423 4.44 29.65 -15.61
N ASP A 424 3.20 29.50 -16.06
CA ASP A 424 2.05 30.09 -15.39
C ASP A 424 1.14 28.93 -15.01
N ALA A 425 1.11 28.66 -13.69
CA ALA A 425 0.25 27.68 -13.08
C ALA A 425 -1.15 28.28 -12.94
N SER A 426 -2.12 27.67 -13.61
CA SER A 426 -3.51 27.72 -13.19
C SER A 426 -4.05 26.29 -13.29
N ALA A 427 -3.86 25.56 -12.19
CA ALA A 427 -4.40 24.21 -12.01
C ALA A 427 -5.81 24.33 -11.43
N ALA A 428 -6.78 23.78 -12.15
CA ALA A 428 -8.07 23.41 -11.58
C ALA A 428 -7.82 22.25 -10.60
N ALA A 429 -8.00 22.54 -9.31
CA ALA A 429 -7.80 21.59 -8.21
C ALA A 429 -8.90 20.52 -8.23
N VAL A 430 -8.50 19.26 -8.37
CA VAL A 430 -9.29 18.11 -7.91
C VAL A 430 -9.03 17.99 -6.41
N ARG A 431 -10.10 18.08 -5.61
CA ARG A 431 -10.05 18.00 -4.14
C ARG A 431 -9.67 16.58 -3.71
N ALA A 432 -8.56 16.45 -3.00
CA ALA A 432 -8.28 15.29 -2.16
C ALA A 432 -9.29 15.25 -1.00
N ALA A 433 -9.75 14.06 -0.65
CA ALA A 433 -10.56 13.83 0.54
C ALA A 433 -9.76 14.25 1.80
N ASP A 434 -10.43 14.93 2.72
CA ASP A 434 -9.86 15.39 4.00
C ASP A 434 -9.29 14.22 4.81
N ASP A 435 -8.04 14.40 5.24
CA ASP A 435 -7.29 13.53 6.15
C ASP A 435 -7.63 13.85 7.63
N ASP A 436 -7.68 12.79 8.43
CA ASP A 436 -7.88 12.78 9.88
C ASP A 436 -6.99 13.82 10.61
N PRO A 437 -7.52 14.71 11.48
CA PRO A 437 -6.75 15.83 12.00
C PRO A 437 -5.65 15.37 12.97
N VAL A 438 -4.41 15.72 12.65
CA VAL A 438 -3.28 15.65 13.59
C VAL A 438 -3.51 16.65 14.71
N VAL A 439 -3.74 16.17 15.94
CA VAL A 439 -3.87 17.00 17.13
C VAL A 439 -2.51 17.11 17.80
N ILE A 440 -1.89 18.29 17.72
CA ILE A 440 -0.76 18.64 18.59
C ILE A 440 -1.36 18.99 19.96
N VAL A 441 -1.18 18.09 20.92
CA VAL A 441 -1.75 18.23 22.28
C VAL A 441 -0.85 19.00 23.25
N GLY A 442 0.38 19.34 22.84
CA GLY A 442 1.33 20.10 23.66
C GLY A 442 2.59 20.48 22.89
N MET A 443 3.22 21.58 23.29
CA MET A 443 4.50 22.07 22.76
C MET A 443 5.24 22.84 23.86
N GLY A 444 6.52 22.49 24.07
CA GLY A 444 7.36 23.09 25.09
C GLY A 444 8.76 23.37 24.55
N CYS A 445 9.43 24.39 25.10
CA CYS A 445 10.80 24.71 24.72
C CYS A 445 11.56 25.43 25.86
N ARG A 446 12.90 25.46 25.73
CA ARG A 446 13.80 26.21 26.63
C ARG A 446 14.89 26.90 25.82
N PHE A 447 14.99 28.22 25.94
CA PHE A 447 16.00 29.02 25.25
C PHE A 447 16.63 30.09 26.16
N PRO A 448 17.82 30.60 25.81
CA PRO A 448 18.42 31.76 26.49
C PRO A 448 17.47 32.97 26.52
N GLY A 449 17.66 33.86 27.49
CA GLY A 449 16.80 35.04 27.66
C GLY A 449 15.55 34.80 28.52
N GLY A 450 15.47 33.65 29.21
CA GLY A 450 14.37 33.33 30.13
C GLY A 450 13.16 32.68 29.46
N VAL A 451 13.34 32.13 28.26
CA VAL A 451 12.27 31.49 27.49
C VAL A 451 11.94 30.13 28.08
N ALA A 452 10.74 30.00 28.64
CA ALA A 452 10.20 28.77 29.19
C ALA A 452 9.04 28.18 28.38
N SER A 453 8.53 28.91 27.41
CA SER A 453 7.41 28.48 26.57
C SER A 453 7.59 28.96 25.12
N PRO A 454 6.87 28.35 24.16
CA PRO A 454 6.81 28.88 22.79
C PRO A 454 6.31 30.34 22.73
N GLU A 455 5.43 30.73 23.64
CA GLU A 455 4.95 32.11 23.79
C GLU A 455 6.08 33.04 24.21
N ASP A 456 6.90 32.66 25.20
CA ASP A 456 8.07 33.46 25.61
C ASP A 456 9.10 33.57 24.48
N LEU A 457 9.28 32.49 23.71
CA LEU A 457 10.15 32.50 22.53
C LEU A 457 9.65 33.51 21.51
N TRP A 458 8.34 33.51 21.26
CA TRP A 458 7.71 34.44 20.34
C TRP A 458 7.87 35.88 20.82
N ASP A 459 7.64 36.16 22.10
CA ASP A 459 7.82 37.50 22.68
C ASP A 459 9.28 37.97 22.60
N LEU A 460 10.25 37.10 22.86
CA LEU A 460 11.67 37.42 22.75
C LEU A 460 12.04 37.82 21.32
N VAL A 461 11.58 37.05 20.33
CA VAL A 461 11.85 37.29 18.90
C VAL A 461 11.11 38.53 18.40
N ALA A 462 9.83 38.67 18.73
CA ALA A 462 8.99 39.78 18.28
C ALA A 462 9.48 41.13 18.82
N ASN A 463 10.02 41.16 20.04
CA ASN A 463 10.56 42.36 20.65
C ASN A 463 12.06 42.58 20.36
N GLY A 464 12.70 41.69 19.59
CA GLY A 464 14.12 41.80 19.24
C GLY A 464 15.05 41.81 20.45
N VAL A 465 14.71 41.06 21.50
CA VAL A 465 15.46 41.03 22.76
C VAL A 465 16.77 40.25 22.57
N ASP A 466 17.89 40.84 22.96
CA ASP A 466 19.20 40.16 22.97
C ASP A 466 19.28 39.18 24.14
N ALA A 467 19.39 37.90 23.82
CA ALA A 467 19.48 36.79 24.78
C ALA A 467 20.93 36.45 25.18
N ILE A 468 21.92 37.20 24.69
CA ILE A 468 23.33 37.00 24.99
C ILE A 468 23.70 37.73 26.28
N GLY A 469 24.22 36.99 27.25
CA GLY A 469 24.62 37.53 28.54
C GLY A 469 25.99 37.02 28.98
N GLU A 470 26.46 37.49 30.13
CA GLU A 470 27.68 36.97 30.75
C GLU A 470 27.56 35.48 31.09
N PHE A 471 28.70 34.79 31.12
CA PHE A 471 28.77 33.38 31.50
C PHE A 471 28.21 33.16 32.92
N PRO A 472 27.46 32.07 33.16
CA PRO A 472 26.90 31.81 34.49
C PRO A 472 28.00 31.50 35.52
N ALA A 473 27.91 32.12 36.70
CA ALA A 473 28.87 31.93 37.80
C ALA A 473 28.60 30.68 38.65
N ASP A 474 27.49 29.99 38.39
CA ASP A 474 26.95 28.87 39.16
C ASP A 474 27.20 27.49 38.53
N ARG A 475 28.05 27.43 37.48
CA ARG A 475 28.41 26.18 36.76
C ARG A 475 29.76 25.60 37.18
N GLY A 476 30.40 26.18 38.20
CA GLY A 476 31.69 25.72 38.72
C GLY A 476 32.88 26.03 37.80
N TRP A 477 32.71 26.93 36.84
CA TRP A 477 33.77 27.38 35.92
C TRP A 477 34.68 28.42 36.58
N ASP A 478 35.99 28.28 36.38
CA ASP A 478 36.95 29.36 36.66
C ASP A 478 36.87 30.40 35.54
N LEU A 479 35.92 31.33 35.65
CA LEU A 479 35.67 32.35 34.64
C LEU A 479 36.87 33.29 34.42
N ALA A 480 37.78 33.40 35.40
CA ALA A 480 38.99 34.21 35.27
C ALA A 480 40.05 33.52 34.40
N ALA A 481 40.20 32.20 34.53
CA ALA A 481 41.09 31.39 33.71
C ALA A 481 40.49 31.04 32.33
N LEU A 482 39.17 31.09 32.19
CA LEU A 482 38.46 30.70 30.97
C LEU A 482 38.58 31.74 29.84
N PHE A 483 38.87 33.01 30.13
CA PHE A 483 38.99 34.03 29.10
C PHE A 483 40.44 34.25 28.64
N ASP A 484 40.68 34.18 27.33
CA ASP A 484 41.94 34.61 26.71
C ASP A 484 41.69 35.44 25.46
N PRO A 485 42.34 36.62 25.30
CA PRO A 485 42.17 37.45 24.11
C PRO A 485 42.72 36.80 22.81
N ASP A 486 43.54 35.75 22.88
CA ASP A 486 44.01 34.96 21.74
C ASP A 486 43.02 33.81 21.40
N PRO A 487 42.31 33.86 20.26
CA PRO A 487 41.38 32.81 19.84
C PRO A 487 42.05 31.45 19.58
N GLY A 488 43.37 31.42 19.39
CA GLY A 488 44.13 30.20 19.09
C GLY A 488 44.54 29.41 20.34
N ARG A 489 44.36 29.95 21.55
CA ARG A 489 44.78 29.31 22.78
C ARG A 489 43.82 28.15 23.16
N PRO A 490 44.31 26.89 23.22
CA PRO A 490 43.44 25.75 23.53
C PRO A 490 42.93 25.81 24.98
N GLY A 491 41.65 25.49 25.18
CA GLY A 491 41.02 25.40 26.51
C GLY A 491 40.52 26.73 27.09
N THR A 492 40.57 27.82 26.32
CA THR A 492 40.06 29.15 26.69
C THR A 492 39.01 29.66 25.69
N SER A 493 38.20 30.62 26.10
CA SER A 493 37.22 31.34 25.32
C SER A 493 37.71 32.77 25.05
N TYR A 494 37.59 33.24 23.81
CA TYR A 494 37.90 34.63 23.45
C TYR A 494 36.74 35.60 23.68
N THR A 495 35.61 35.11 24.22
CA THR A 495 34.45 35.90 24.62
C THR A 495 34.03 35.57 26.06
N ARG A 496 33.44 36.57 26.74
CA ARG A 496 32.80 36.42 28.06
C ARG A 496 31.28 36.35 28.00
N HIS A 497 30.72 36.33 26.79
CA HIS A 497 29.28 36.39 26.56
C HIS A 497 28.79 35.21 25.71
N GLY A 498 27.60 34.71 26.03
CA GLY A 498 26.93 33.62 25.33
C GLY A 498 25.45 33.51 25.72
N GLY A 499 24.71 32.68 24.98
CA GLY A 499 23.33 32.34 25.33
C GLY A 499 23.32 31.16 26.28
N PHE A 500 22.75 31.34 27.48
CA PHE A 500 22.72 30.30 28.51
C PHE A 500 21.31 30.10 29.07
N LEU A 501 20.98 28.84 29.36
CA LEU A 501 19.84 28.49 30.20
C LEU A 501 20.23 28.71 31.67
N ARG A 502 19.57 29.67 32.32
CA ARG A 502 19.86 30.06 33.71
C ARG A 502 19.58 28.93 34.69
N ASP A 503 18.53 28.16 34.44
CA ASP A 503 18.07 27.12 35.37
C ASP A 503 18.54 25.72 34.96
N ALA A 504 19.52 25.60 34.06
CA ALA A 504 20.02 24.30 33.57
C ALA A 504 20.62 23.39 34.66
N ALA A 505 20.97 23.94 35.82
CA ALA A 505 21.42 23.15 36.97
C ALA A 505 20.26 22.65 37.84
N GLU A 506 19.06 23.21 37.69
CA GLU A 506 17.88 22.87 38.48
C GLU A 506 17.16 21.67 37.86
N PHE A 507 16.84 20.66 38.69
CA PHE A 507 16.09 19.48 38.26
C PHE A 507 15.44 18.80 39.47
N ASP A 508 14.12 18.59 39.43
CA ASP A 508 13.40 17.87 40.48
C ASP A 508 13.52 16.35 40.27
N ALA A 509 14.63 15.80 40.76
CA ALA A 509 14.91 14.37 40.65
C ALA A 509 13.82 13.50 41.29
N ALA A 510 13.24 13.93 42.41
CA ALA A 510 12.24 13.15 43.13
C ALA A 510 10.93 13.06 42.35
N PHE A 511 10.51 14.16 41.70
CA PHE A 511 9.34 14.19 40.84
C PHE A 511 9.43 13.19 39.68
N PHE A 512 10.60 13.09 39.04
CA PHE A 512 10.85 12.13 37.94
C PHE A 512 11.27 10.73 38.43
N GLY A 513 11.19 10.44 39.73
CA GLY A 513 11.54 9.13 40.29
C GLY A 513 13.03 8.79 40.24
N MET A 514 13.91 9.78 40.04
CA MET A 514 15.36 9.62 39.96
C MET A 514 16.01 9.81 41.33
N SER A 515 17.02 9.00 41.64
CA SER A 515 17.82 9.23 42.84
C SER A 515 18.71 10.47 42.68
N PRO A 516 19.09 11.20 43.77
CA PRO A 516 19.97 12.37 43.65
C PRO A 516 21.32 12.09 42.97
N ARG A 517 21.84 10.86 43.14
CA ARG A 517 23.10 10.43 42.52
C ARG A 517 22.94 10.20 41.01
N GLU A 518 21.80 9.66 40.62
CA GLU A 518 21.45 9.42 39.22
C GLU A 518 21.24 10.75 38.50
N ALA A 519 20.42 11.65 39.05
CA ALA A 519 20.19 12.98 38.49
C ALA A 519 21.48 13.82 38.31
N LEU A 520 22.46 13.69 39.22
CA LEU A 520 23.77 14.34 39.08
C LEU A 520 24.64 13.74 37.96
N ALA A 521 24.44 12.45 37.64
CA ALA A 521 25.16 11.76 36.57
C ALA A 521 24.45 11.87 35.21
N THR A 522 23.16 12.21 35.20
CA THR A 522 22.36 12.39 33.98
C THR A 522 22.75 13.67 33.24
N ASP A 523 22.93 13.54 31.93
CA ASP A 523 23.23 14.66 31.04
C ASP A 523 22.17 15.78 31.20
N PRO A 524 22.58 17.05 31.36
CA PRO A 524 21.65 18.16 31.49
C PRO A 524 20.60 18.25 30.36
N GLN A 525 20.93 17.84 29.13
CA GLN A 525 19.98 17.83 28.00
C GLN A 525 18.88 16.78 28.19
N GLN A 526 19.21 15.63 28.77
CA GLN A 526 18.22 14.60 29.09
C GLN A 526 17.28 15.05 30.22
N ARG A 527 17.82 15.76 31.23
CA ARG A 527 17.02 16.36 32.31
C ARG A 527 16.06 17.43 31.78
N LEU A 528 16.52 18.29 30.88
CA LEU A 528 15.69 19.28 30.21
C LEU A 528 14.60 18.62 29.34
N LEU A 529 14.92 17.54 28.62
CA LEU A 529 13.93 16.81 27.83
C LEU A 529 12.81 16.23 28.70
N LEU A 530 13.15 15.64 29.85
CA LEU A 530 12.17 15.09 30.79
C LEU A 530 11.22 16.16 31.34
N GLN A 531 11.74 17.34 31.68
CA GLN A 531 10.94 18.48 32.14
C GLN A 531 10.02 19.00 31.05
N VAL A 532 10.57 19.27 29.85
CA VAL A 532 9.82 19.86 28.73
C VAL A 532 8.80 18.89 28.14
N SER A 533 9.00 17.58 28.27
CA SER A 533 8.03 16.57 27.81
C SER A 533 6.91 16.30 28.82
N TRP A 534 7.07 16.73 30.08
CA TRP A 534 6.03 16.63 31.10
C TRP A 534 5.07 17.82 31.10
N GLU A 535 5.60 19.01 30.81
CA GLU A 535 4.83 20.26 30.62
C GLU A 535 3.86 20.15 29.44
#